data_AF-A0A0P0WF96-F1
#
_entry.id   AF-A0A0P0WF96-F1
#
_cell.length_a   1.000
_cell.length_b   1.000
_cell.length_c   1.000
_cell.angle_alpha   90.00
_cell.angle_beta   90.00
_cell.angle_gamma   90.00
#
_symmetry.space_group_name_H-M   'P 1'
#
loop_
_entity.id
_entity.type
_entity.pdbx_description
1 polymer ?
#
loop_
_entity_poly.entity_id
_entity_poly.type
_entity_poly.pdbx_seq_one_letter_code
_entity_poly.pdbx_strand_id
1 'polypeptide(L)'
;ILDDDDEQFDVDLNEDNEMEEAEPKREQNLVKVGMEAWNQSFGATCKVRLIHILKNLHTAEIKIYSDASREFIELLDGDPEGEVLREYVQQSPRLVELAEAWRLHREKPGMAYILSLFATVLGHPGGKLRRHGLVKKSLDGVARMILEDKEKMGDVYLELNSGEFRRQNAALDLLAAIVRRGGGLASEIAKSFDFKMAVLPQLSGVRKKRGGRDGGNRKKGTDF
;
A
#
# COMPACT_ATOMS: atom_id res chain seq x y z
N ILE A 1 -51.45 12.54 47.75
CA ILE A 1 -50.42 13.19 46.91
C ILE A 1 -49.13 12.82 47.62
N LEU A 2 -48.48 11.77 47.14
CA LEU A 2 -47.36 11.13 47.81
C LEU A 2 -46.18 11.15 46.85
N ASP A 3 -45.10 11.67 47.43
CA ASP A 3 -43.68 11.39 47.22
C ASP A 3 -43.04 11.93 45.93
N ASP A 4 -42.57 13.16 46.08
CA ASP A 4 -41.31 13.67 45.54
C ASP A 4 -40.16 12.76 46.01
N ASP A 5 -39.45 12.14 45.07
CA ASP A 5 -38.05 11.74 45.24
C ASP A 5 -37.33 12.03 43.92
N ASP A 6 -36.68 13.19 43.91
CA ASP A 6 -35.70 13.64 42.92
C ASP A 6 -34.43 12.77 43.04
N GLU A 7 -34.24 11.82 42.11
CA GLU A 7 -32.89 11.30 41.80
C GLU A 7 -32.56 11.58 40.34
N GLN A 8 -32.10 12.81 40.11
CA GLN A 8 -31.44 13.23 38.89
C GLN A 8 -30.02 12.61 38.88
N PHE A 9 -29.87 11.50 38.14
CA PHE A 9 -28.58 10.87 37.89
C PHE A 9 -27.75 11.73 36.93
N ASP A 10 -26.89 12.59 37.49
CA ASP A 10 -25.75 13.16 36.79
C ASP A 10 -24.69 12.07 36.62
N VAL A 11 -24.70 11.39 35.47
CA VAL A 11 -23.62 10.48 35.11
C VAL A 11 -22.61 11.25 34.26
N ASP A 12 -21.70 11.94 34.94
CA ASP A 12 -20.44 12.41 34.36
C ASP A 12 -19.59 11.18 34.02
N LEU A 13 -19.79 10.61 32.82
CA LEU A 13 -18.86 9.64 32.23
C LEU A 13 -17.68 10.39 31.59
N ASN A 14 -16.90 11.07 32.43
CA ASN A 14 -15.51 11.38 32.13
C ASN A 14 -14.64 10.25 32.70
N GLU A 15 -14.74 9.06 32.12
CA GLU A 15 -13.65 8.10 32.19
C GLU A 15 -12.86 8.27 30.90
N ASP A 16 -11.87 9.17 30.99
CA ASP A 16 -10.67 9.17 30.17
C ASP A 16 -10.03 7.79 30.26
N ASN A 17 -10.54 6.83 29.50
CA ASN A 17 -9.83 5.62 29.18
C ASN A 17 -8.77 6.03 28.15
N GLU A 18 -7.72 6.68 28.66
CA GLU A 18 -6.39 6.69 28.08
C GLU A 18 -6.00 5.23 27.85
N MET A 19 -6.42 4.67 26.72
CA MET A 19 -5.73 3.55 26.11
C MET A 19 -4.37 4.12 25.72
N GLU A 20 -3.46 4.06 26.68
CA GLU A 20 -2.03 4.15 26.50
C GLU A 20 -1.70 3.21 25.34
N GLU A 21 -1.48 3.79 24.14
CA GLU A 21 -1.00 3.10 22.94
C GLU A 21 0.39 2.54 23.24
N ALA A 22 0.40 1.43 23.96
CA ALA A 22 1.58 0.77 24.44
C ALA A 22 2.22 -0.11 23.36
N GLU A 23 2.34 0.32 22.10
CA GLU A 23 3.22 -0.34 21.11
C GLU A 23 3.85 0.60 20.04
N PRO A 24 4.81 1.47 20.41
CA PRO A 24 5.83 1.95 19.47
C PRO A 24 7.19 1.25 19.64
N LYS A 25 7.43 0.57 20.77
CA LYS A 25 8.76 -0.01 21.09
C LYS A 25 9.04 -1.33 20.37
N ARG A 26 8.03 -2.18 20.11
CA ARG A 26 8.26 -3.49 19.50
C ARG A 26 8.68 -3.37 18.04
N GLU A 27 8.00 -2.55 17.25
CA GLU A 27 8.32 -2.39 15.82
C GLU A 27 9.66 -1.68 15.58
N GLN A 28 9.95 -0.58 16.29
CA GLN A 28 11.25 0.08 16.19
C GLN A 28 12.42 -0.83 16.60
N ASN A 29 12.24 -1.65 17.63
CA ASN A 29 13.24 -2.62 18.04
C ASN A 29 13.41 -3.73 17.00
N LEU A 30 12.32 -4.20 16.37
CA LEU A 30 12.39 -5.17 15.27
C LEU A 30 13.13 -4.60 14.05
N VAL A 31 12.96 -3.31 13.73
CA VAL A 31 13.67 -2.65 12.62
C VAL A 31 15.16 -2.52 12.95
N LYS A 32 15.53 -2.07 14.16
CA LYS A 32 16.94 -2.00 14.58
C LYS A 32 17.60 -3.38 14.58
N VAL A 33 16.95 -4.37 15.17
CA VAL A 33 17.43 -5.77 15.21
C VAL A 33 17.52 -6.35 13.79
N GLY A 34 16.54 -6.04 12.93
CA GLY A 34 16.53 -6.44 11.53
C GLY A 34 17.73 -5.90 10.76
N MET A 35 18.07 -4.62 10.92
CA MET A 35 19.24 -4.00 10.28
C MET A 35 20.57 -4.53 10.82
N GLU A 36 20.65 -4.88 12.11
CA GLU A 36 21.86 -5.42 12.75
C GLU A 36 22.13 -6.90 12.40
N ALA A 37 21.08 -7.67 12.08
CA ALA A 37 21.17 -9.13 11.89
C ALA A 37 21.71 -9.58 10.53
N TRP A 38 22.01 -8.67 9.59
CA TRP A 38 22.44 -9.08 8.26
C TRP A 38 23.88 -9.61 8.32
N ASN A 39 24.08 -10.92 8.32
CA ASN A 39 25.40 -11.56 8.26
C ASN A 39 25.50 -12.49 7.02
N GLN A 40 26.38 -12.13 6.07
CA GLN A 40 27.18 -13.02 5.20
C GLN A 40 26.79 -13.48 3.75
N SER A 41 25.83 -12.93 3.01
CA SER A 41 25.56 -13.48 1.63
C SER A 41 25.50 -12.51 0.43
N PHE A 42 25.83 -11.23 0.58
CA PHE A 42 25.87 -10.28 -0.54
C PHE A 42 27.30 -9.96 -0.98
N GLY A 43 27.48 -9.61 -2.26
CA GLY A 43 28.58 -8.70 -2.62
C GLY A 43 28.47 -7.46 -1.76
N ALA A 44 29.49 -7.17 -0.93
CA ALA A 44 29.42 -6.21 0.16
C ALA A 44 28.81 -4.85 -0.24
N THR A 45 29.06 -4.40 -1.47
CA THR A 45 28.51 -3.16 -2.05
C THR A 45 26.98 -3.16 -2.18
N CYS A 46 26.36 -4.24 -2.69
CA CYS A 46 24.90 -4.28 -2.86
C CYS A 46 24.17 -4.24 -1.52
N LYS A 47 24.75 -4.90 -0.51
CA LYS A 47 24.23 -4.87 0.86
C LYS A 47 24.29 -3.48 1.48
N VAL A 48 25.46 -2.84 1.40
CA VAL A 48 25.64 -1.48 1.93
C VAL A 48 24.66 -0.52 1.27
N ARG A 49 24.48 -0.66 -0.05
CA ARG A 49 23.50 0.12 -0.82
C ARG A 49 22.07 -0.12 -0.34
N LEU A 50 21.65 -1.37 -0.18
CA LEU A 50 20.30 -1.70 0.30
C LEU A 50 20.06 -1.18 1.72
N ILE A 51 21.02 -1.32 2.64
CA ILE A 51 20.91 -0.75 4.00
C ILE A 51 20.74 0.77 3.94
N HIS A 52 21.52 1.46 3.09
CA HIS A 52 21.42 2.90 2.93
C HIS A 52 20.04 3.33 2.40
N ILE A 53 19.55 2.64 1.37
CA ILE A 53 18.21 2.83 0.82
C ILE A 53 17.15 2.67 1.92
N LEU A 54 17.19 1.56 2.68
CA LEU A 54 16.21 1.28 3.74
C LEU A 54 16.22 2.36 4.82
N LYS A 55 17.39 2.87 5.22
CA LYS A 55 17.48 4.00 6.16
C LYS A 55 16.85 5.27 5.60
N ASN A 56 17.09 5.58 4.34
CA ASN A 56 16.53 6.78 3.70
C ASN A 56 15.00 6.70 3.53
N LEU A 57 14.43 5.50 3.42
CA LEU A 57 12.97 5.31 3.41
C LEU A 57 12.30 5.75 4.72
N HIS A 58 13.02 5.72 5.85
CA HIS A 58 12.50 6.15 7.16
C HIS A 58 12.70 7.64 7.44
N THR A 59 13.32 8.39 6.53
CA THR A 59 13.52 9.83 6.69
C THR A 59 12.21 10.59 6.44
N ALA A 60 11.95 11.66 7.21
CA ALA A 60 10.72 12.45 7.06
C ALA A 60 10.68 13.32 5.78
N GLU A 61 11.84 13.62 5.19
CA GLU A 61 11.96 14.45 3.99
C GLU A 61 11.49 13.70 2.74
N ILE A 62 10.44 14.22 2.08
CA ILE A 62 9.83 13.62 0.88
C ILE A 62 10.83 13.34 -0.24
N LYS A 63 11.77 14.24 -0.46
CA LYS A 63 12.78 14.06 -1.50
C LYS A 63 13.67 12.85 -1.21
N ILE A 64 14.11 12.70 0.04
CA ILE A 64 15.01 11.61 0.45
C ILE A 64 14.33 10.25 0.33
N TYR A 65 13.13 10.06 0.88
CA TYR A 65 12.49 8.74 0.80
C TYR A 65 11.92 8.43 -0.59
N SER A 66 11.53 9.44 -1.39
CA SER A 66 11.12 9.21 -2.77
C SER A 66 12.30 8.83 -3.67
N ASP A 67 13.46 9.47 -3.49
CA ASP A 67 14.70 9.09 -4.16
C ASP A 67 15.12 7.67 -3.76
N ALA A 68 15.06 7.33 -2.47
CA ALA A 68 15.34 5.99 -1.99
C ALA A 68 14.36 4.93 -2.51
N SER A 69 13.07 5.25 -2.60
CA SER A 69 12.07 4.34 -3.17
C SER A 69 12.38 4.03 -4.64
N ARG A 70 12.73 5.06 -5.42
CA ARG A 70 13.13 4.90 -6.83
C ARG A 70 14.43 4.12 -6.95
N GLU A 71 15.42 4.40 -6.12
CA GLU A 71 16.70 3.67 -6.13
C GLU A 71 16.49 2.18 -5.81
N PHE A 72 15.59 1.85 -4.89
CA PHE A 72 15.23 0.45 -4.61
C PHE A 72 14.56 -0.19 -5.82
N ILE A 73 13.59 0.49 -6.45
CA ILE A 73 12.92 -0.03 -7.65
C ILE A 73 13.96 -0.28 -8.76
N GLU A 74 14.86 0.66 -9.03
CA GLU A 74 15.94 0.51 -10.02
C GLU A 74 16.88 -0.64 -9.68
N LEU A 75 17.18 -0.86 -8.40
CA LEU A 75 17.99 -1.99 -7.93
C LEU A 75 17.31 -3.33 -8.22
N LEU A 76 15.99 -3.42 -8.04
CA LEU A 76 15.21 -4.61 -8.34
C LEU A 76 15.06 -4.84 -9.85
N ASP A 77 14.75 -3.79 -10.60
CA ASP A 77 14.60 -3.87 -12.07
C ASP A 77 15.93 -4.22 -12.77
N GLY A 78 17.06 -3.84 -12.18
CA GLY A 78 18.41 -4.22 -12.62
C GLY A 78 18.82 -5.66 -12.27
N ASP A 79 18.01 -6.38 -11.49
CA ASP A 79 18.25 -7.77 -11.07
C ASP A 79 17.06 -8.67 -11.47
N PRO A 80 16.90 -8.97 -12.78
CA PRO A 80 15.77 -9.77 -13.27
C PRO A 80 15.76 -11.20 -12.72
N GLU A 81 16.91 -11.73 -12.32
CA GLU A 81 17.01 -13.03 -11.65
C GLU A 81 16.45 -12.96 -10.23
N GLY A 82 16.44 -11.80 -9.59
CA GLY A 82 15.86 -11.51 -8.30
C GLY A 82 16.68 -12.05 -7.13
N GLU A 83 18.00 -12.13 -7.28
CA GLU A 83 18.93 -12.44 -6.19
C GLU A 83 18.81 -11.46 -5.03
N VAL A 84 18.86 -10.16 -5.32
CA VAL A 84 18.73 -9.06 -4.34
C VAL A 84 17.42 -9.17 -3.60
N LEU A 85 16.32 -9.37 -4.33
CA LEU A 85 15.01 -9.51 -3.72
C LEU A 85 14.93 -10.74 -2.81
N ARG A 86 15.40 -11.90 -3.28
CA ARG A 86 15.33 -13.13 -2.50
C ARG A 86 16.09 -13.00 -1.20
N GLU A 87 17.31 -12.48 -1.27
CA GLU A 87 18.14 -12.28 -0.10
C GLU A 87 17.50 -11.27 0.86
N TYR A 88 17.00 -10.14 0.36
CA TYR A 88 16.27 -9.18 1.19
C TYR A 88 15.09 -9.83 1.92
N VAL A 89 14.25 -10.59 1.21
CA VAL A 89 13.09 -11.27 1.80
C VAL A 89 13.50 -12.39 2.77
N GLN A 90 14.64 -13.05 2.56
CA GLN A 90 15.16 -14.04 3.49
C GLN A 90 15.58 -13.42 4.82
N GLN A 91 16.17 -12.22 4.79
CA GLN A 91 16.56 -11.46 5.98
C GLN A 91 15.37 -10.74 6.65
N SER A 92 14.41 -10.27 5.85
CA SER A 92 13.20 -9.58 6.32
C SER A 92 11.93 -10.19 5.70
N PRO A 93 11.47 -11.37 6.16
CA PRO A 93 10.33 -12.08 5.56
C PRO A 93 9.00 -11.32 5.63
N ARG A 94 8.86 -10.38 6.57
CA ARG A 94 7.68 -9.52 6.73
C ARG A 94 7.85 -8.13 6.10
N LEU A 95 9.01 -7.85 5.49
CA LEU A 95 9.38 -6.53 4.96
C LEU A 95 9.16 -5.43 6.01
N VAL A 96 9.61 -5.66 7.24
CA VAL A 96 9.31 -4.78 8.38
C VAL A 96 9.79 -3.35 8.15
N GLU A 97 10.89 -3.18 7.41
CA GLU A 97 11.43 -1.87 7.06
C GLU A 97 10.49 -1.13 6.10
N LEU A 98 9.89 -1.84 5.14
CA LEU A 98 8.92 -1.24 4.21
C LEU A 98 7.57 -0.99 4.90
N ALA A 99 7.14 -1.89 5.78
CA ALA A 99 5.93 -1.71 6.57
C ALA A 99 6.06 -0.49 7.50
N GLU A 100 7.23 -0.28 8.10
CA GLU A 100 7.51 0.90 8.92
C GLU A 100 7.58 2.18 8.06
N ALA A 101 8.18 2.12 6.88
CA ALA A 101 8.17 3.25 5.94
C ALA A 101 6.74 3.61 5.51
N TRP A 102 5.87 2.60 5.29
CA TRP A 102 4.45 2.83 5.05
C TRP A 102 3.82 3.56 6.23
N ARG A 103 4.00 3.05 7.46
CA ARG A 103 3.44 3.64 8.68
C ARG A 103 3.88 5.11 8.86
N LEU A 104 5.15 5.41 8.63
CA LEU A 104 5.71 6.76 8.74
C LEU A 104 5.13 7.75 7.73
N HIS A 105 4.74 7.28 6.55
CA HIS A 105 4.35 8.12 5.41
C HIS A 105 2.88 8.06 5.06
N ARG A 106 2.06 7.43 5.90
CA ARG A 106 0.60 7.42 5.77
C ARG A 106 0.04 8.82 5.60
N GLU A 107 -1.01 8.91 4.78
CA GLU A 107 -1.76 10.14 4.48
C GLU A 107 -0.93 11.29 3.87
N LYS A 108 0.39 11.13 3.71
CA LYS A 108 1.26 12.12 3.09
C LYS A 108 1.23 11.98 1.57
N PRO A 109 1.42 13.08 0.81
CA PRO A 109 1.46 13.03 -0.65
C PRO A 109 2.49 12.05 -1.24
N GLY A 110 3.56 11.73 -0.51
CA GLY A 110 4.57 10.77 -0.96
C GLY A 110 4.24 9.29 -0.69
N MET A 111 3.07 8.98 -0.14
CA MET A 111 2.64 7.60 0.09
C MET A 111 2.65 6.75 -1.20
N ALA A 112 2.38 7.37 -2.35
CA ALA A 112 2.47 6.72 -3.65
C ALA A 112 3.85 6.09 -3.95
N TYR A 113 4.95 6.66 -3.45
CA TYR A 113 6.30 6.08 -3.63
C TYR A 113 6.43 4.75 -2.88
N ILE A 114 5.87 4.69 -1.67
CA ILE A 114 5.84 3.46 -0.87
C ILE A 114 4.92 2.43 -1.51
N LEU A 115 3.75 2.83 -2.00
CA LEU A 115 2.85 1.92 -2.74
C LEU A 115 3.54 1.32 -3.97
N SER A 116 4.23 2.17 -4.74
CA SER A 116 4.98 1.75 -5.93
C SER A 116 6.08 0.76 -5.57
N LEU A 117 6.80 0.99 -4.46
CA LEU A 117 7.81 0.08 -3.97
C LEU A 117 7.24 -1.29 -3.59
N PHE A 118 6.14 -1.32 -2.84
CA PHE A 118 5.43 -2.58 -2.54
C PHE A 118 4.94 -3.27 -3.81
N ALA A 119 4.41 -2.52 -4.79
CA ALA A 119 3.97 -3.06 -6.07
C ALA A 119 5.12 -3.75 -6.81
N THR A 120 6.30 -3.13 -6.86
CA THR A 120 7.50 -3.70 -7.48
C THR A 120 7.94 -4.96 -6.74
N VAL A 121 8.09 -4.90 -5.41
CA VAL A 121 8.53 -6.04 -4.59
C VAL A 121 7.58 -7.24 -4.72
N LEU A 122 6.27 -7.02 -4.64
CA LEU A 122 5.26 -8.09 -4.77
C LEU A 122 5.11 -8.57 -6.21
N GLY A 123 5.34 -7.68 -7.17
CA GLY A 123 5.23 -7.91 -8.61
C GLY A 123 6.42 -8.63 -9.22
N HIS A 124 7.58 -8.57 -8.57
CA HIS A 124 8.86 -9.03 -9.12
C HIS A 124 8.85 -10.54 -9.49
N PRO A 125 9.31 -10.93 -10.70
CA PRO A 125 9.36 -12.32 -11.14
C PRO A 125 10.14 -13.23 -10.18
N GLY A 126 11.31 -12.78 -9.70
CA GLY A 126 12.16 -13.54 -8.78
C GLY A 126 11.50 -13.95 -7.46
N GLY A 127 10.43 -13.25 -7.04
CA GLY A 127 9.63 -13.57 -5.84
C GLY A 127 8.40 -14.46 -6.09
N LYS A 128 8.19 -14.90 -7.34
CA LYS A 128 7.00 -15.70 -7.76
C LYS A 128 7.34 -17.14 -8.15
N LEU A 129 8.60 -17.45 -8.46
CA LEU A 129 9.00 -18.77 -8.93
C LEU A 129 8.83 -19.84 -7.85
N ARG A 130 8.29 -21.01 -8.24
CA ARG A 130 8.06 -22.15 -7.32
C ARG A 130 9.33 -22.68 -6.66
N ARG A 131 10.49 -22.61 -7.35
CA ARG A 131 11.79 -23.02 -6.80
C ARG A 131 12.22 -22.19 -5.58
N HIS A 132 11.64 -21.00 -5.37
CA HIS A 132 11.89 -20.13 -4.24
C HIS A 132 10.67 -20.07 -3.32
N GLY A 133 10.17 -21.25 -2.92
CA GLY A 133 8.91 -21.40 -2.19
C GLY A 133 8.81 -20.58 -0.90
N LEU A 134 9.92 -20.42 -0.16
CA LEU A 134 9.95 -19.62 1.07
C LEU A 134 9.74 -18.13 0.78
N VAL A 135 10.50 -17.56 -0.16
CA VAL A 135 10.37 -16.15 -0.59
C VAL A 135 8.96 -15.88 -1.12
N LYS A 136 8.44 -16.79 -1.96
CA LYS A 136 7.07 -16.68 -2.47
C LYS A 136 6.04 -16.67 -1.32
N LYS A 137 6.17 -17.57 -0.35
CA LYS A 137 5.25 -17.66 0.80
C LYS A 137 5.31 -16.39 1.67
N SER A 138 6.51 -15.86 1.91
CA SER A 138 6.70 -14.61 2.64
C SER A 138 5.99 -13.44 1.97
N LEU A 139 6.22 -13.25 0.66
CA LEU A 139 5.57 -12.18 -0.11
C LEU A 139 4.05 -12.39 -0.25
N ASP A 140 3.58 -13.64 -0.39
CA ASP A 140 2.14 -13.96 -0.34
C ASP A 140 1.53 -13.62 1.04
N GLY A 141 2.29 -13.80 2.12
CA GLY A 141 1.91 -13.42 3.48
C GLY A 141 1.84 -11.90 3.67
N VAL A 142 2.81 -11.16 3.14
CA VAL A 142 2.80 -9.68 3.16
C VAL A 142 1.63 -9.13 2.35
N ALA A 143 1.39 -9.68 1.15
CA ALA A 143 0.25 -9.28 0.34
C ALA A 143 -1.08 -9.45 1.09
N ARG A 144 -1.27 -10.59 1.78
CA ARG A 144 -2.45 -10.83 2.61
C ARG A 144 -2.54 -9.87 3.79
N MET A 145 -1.43 -9.60 4.47
CA MET A 145 -1.39 -8.62 5.56
C MET A 145 -1.84 -7.22 5.11
N ILE A 146 -1.46 -6.79 3.90
CA ILE A 146 -1.93 -5.52 3.33
C ILE A 146 -3.45 -5.54 3.12
N LEU A 147 -4.01 -6.64 2.62
CA LEU A 147 -5.45 -6.77 2.36
C LEU A 147 -6.31 -6.89 3.62
N GLU A 148 -5.78 -7.51 4.67
CA GLU A 148 -6.49 -7.73 5.95
C GLU A 148 -6.42 -6.49 6.86
N ASP A 149 -5.40 -5.65 6.67
CA ASP A 149 -5.22 -4.41 7.43
C ASP A 149 -6.12 -3.30 6.87
N LYS A 150 -7.13 -2.92 7.66
CA LYS A 150 -8.10 -1.88 7.31
C LYS A 150 -7.45 -0.51 7.08
N GLU A 151 -6.40 -0.18 7.82
CA GLU A 151 -5.73 1.11 7.70
C GLU A 151 -4.93 1.15 6.39
N LYS A 152 -4.19 0.08 6.06
CA LYS A 152 -3.46 -0.01 4.79
C LYS A 152 -4.39 0.03 3.59
N MET A 153 -5.53 -0.67 3.65
CA MET A 153 -6.54 -0.56 2.60
C MET A 153 -7.17 0.83 2.54
N GLY A 154 -7.35 1.50 3.69
CA GLY A 154 -7.72 2.91 3.77
C GLY A 154 -6.76 3.82 3.00
N ASP A 155 -5.45 3.67 3.21
CA ASP A 155 -4.41 4.41 2.48
C ASP A 155 -4.51 4.17 0.96
N VAL A 156 -4.72 2.91 0.53
CA VAL A 156 -4.93 2.58 -0.89
C VAL A 156 -6.16 3.30 -1.46
N TYR A 157 -7.26 3.36 -0.71
CA TYR A 157 -8.45 4.09 -1.13
C TYR A 157 -8.23 5.61 -1.19
N LEU A 158 -7.44 6.18 -0.28
CA LEU A 158 -7.07 7.60 -0.33
C LEU A 158 -6.26 7.92 -1.59
N GLU A 159 -5.27 7.07 -1.92
CA GLU A 159 -4.47 7.23 -3.14
C GLU A 159 -5.31 7.08 -4.43
N LEU A 160 -6.26 6.15 -4.46
CA LEU A 160 -7.21 6.01 -5.57
C LEU A 160 -8.12 7.25 -5.73
N ASN A 161 -8.55 7.86 -4.63
CA ASN A 161 -9.41 9.05 -4.64
C ASN A 161 -8.64 10.38 -4.75
N SER A 162 -7.31 10.35 -4.79
CA SER A 162 -6.47 11.56 -4.82
C SER A 162 -6.73 12.50 -6.01
N GLY A 163 -7.29 11.98 -7.11
CA GLY A 163 -7.42 12.73 -8.37
C GLY A 163 -6.10 12.93 -9.11
N GLU A 164 -4.99 12.42 -8.59
CA GLU A 164 -3.67 12.53 -9.18
C GLU A 164 -3.25 11.21 -9.85
N PHE A 165 -3.02 11.26 -11.16
CA PHE A 165 -2.71 10.07 -11.97
C PHE A 165 -1.57 9.20 -11.40
N ARG A 166 -0.50 9.82 -10.88
CA ARG A 166 0.64 9.08 -10.31
C ARG A 166 0.26 8.29 -9.06
N ARG A 167 -0.50 8.91 -8.16
CA ARG A 167 -0.99 8.33 -6.91
C ARG A 167 -1.98 7.20 -7.18
N GLN A 168 -2.91 7.45 -8.09
CA GLN A 168 -3.90 6.47 -8.54
C GLN A 168 -3.23 5.25 -9.19
N ASN A 169 -2.24 5.45 -10.06
CA ASN A 169 -1.50 4.35 -10.67
C ASN A 169 -0.73 3.54 -9.64
N ALA A 170 -0.05 4.17 -8.69
CA ALA A 170 0.69 3.45 -7.65
C ALA A 170 -0.23 2.51 -6.83
N ALA A 171 -1.43 2.99 -6.50
CA ALA A 171 -2.45 2.18 -5.84
C ALA A 171 -2.96 1.02 -6.71
N LEU A 172 -3.25 1.28 -8.00
CA LEU A 172 -3.68 0.25 -8.94
C LEU A 172 -2.58 -0.79 -9.21
N ASP A 173 -1.32 -0.36 -9.31
CA ASP A 173 -0.17 -1.24 -9.53
C ASP A 173 0.05 -2.15 -8.34
N LEU A 174 -0.12 -1.64 -7.11
CA LEU A 174 -0.08 -2.46 -5.90
C LEU A 174 -1.18 -3.53 -5.91
N LEU A 175 -2.44 -3.13 -6.14
CA LEU A 175 -3.56 -4.06 -6.21
C LEU A 175 -3.34 -5.11 -7.30
N ALA A 176 -2.89 -4.68 -8.48
CA ALA A 176 -2.60 -5.58 -9.59
C ALA A 176 -1.42 -6.52 -9.28
N ALA A 177 -0.38 -6.03 -8.59
CA ALA A 177 0.73 -6.86 -8.14
C ALA A 177 0.25 -7.97 -7.22
N ILE A 178 -0.63 -7.66 -6.26
CA ILE A 178 -1.25 -8.64 -5.35
C ILE A 178 -2.11 -9.65 -6.11
N VAL A 179 -3.01 -9.21 -7.00
CA VAL A 179 -3.86 -10.10 -7.82
C VAL A 179 -3.00 -11.06 -8.65
N ARG A 180 -1.91 -10.57 -9.27
CA ARG A 180 -1.01 -11.36 -10.12
C ARG A 180 -0.20 -12.41 -9.34
N ARG A 181 -0.24 -12.45 -8.01
CA ARG A 181 0.41 -13.50 -7.22
C ARG A 181 -0.38 -14.81 -7.20
N GLY A 182 -1.71 -14.77 -7.44
CA GLY A 182 -2.51 -15.96 -7.66
C GLY A 182 -3.99 -15.84 -7.29
N GLY A 183 -4.77 -16.85 -7.68
CA GLY A 183 -6.23 -16.88 -7.52
C GLY A 183 -6.75 -16.73 -6.09
N GLY A 184 -5.98 -17.16 -5.09
CA GLY A 184 -6.32 -16.96 -3.67
C GLY A 184 -6.38 -15.48 -3.29
N LEU A 185 -5.30 -14.74 -3.53
CA LEU A 185 -5.22 -13.29 -3.27
C LEU A 185 -6.18 -12.50 -4.17
N ALA A 186 -6.37 -12.93 -5.42
CA ALA A 186 -7.38 -12.35 -6.30
C ALA A 186 -8.80 -12.51 -5.73
N SER A 187 -9.12 -13.68 -5.15
CA SER A 187 -10.40 -13.92 -4.49
C SER A 187 -10.56 -13.10 -3.21
N GLU A 188 -9.49 -12.90 -2.45
CA GLU A 188 -9.49 -12.02 -1.26
C GLU A 188 -9.83 -10.57 -1.67
N ILE A 189 -9.13 -10.00 -2.66
CA ILE A 189 -9.45 -8.66 -3.20
C ILE A 189 -10.89 -8.58 -3.70
N ALA A 190 -11.36 -9.58 -4.44
CA ALA A 190 -12.73 -9.60 -4.97
C ALA A 190 -13.81 -9.55 -3.87
N LYS A 191 -13.49 -9.99 -2.65
CA LYS A 191 -14.41 -9.98 -1.51
C LYS A 191 -14.30 -8.71 -0.65
N SER A 192 -13.10 -8.14 -0.50
CA SER A 192 -12.86 -7.03 0.41
C SER A 192 -12.83 -5.65 -0.26
N PHE A 193 -12.59 -5.58 -1.57
CA PHE A 193 -12.46 -4.32 -2.29
C PHE A 193 -13.81 -3.67 -2.59
N ASP A 194 -13.93 -2.37 -2.36
CA ASP A 194 -15.13 -1.61 -2.72
C ASP A 194 -15.18 -1.29 -4.24
N PHE A 195 -15.79 -2.18 -5.01
CA PHE A 195 -16.01 -1.97 -6.45
C PHE A 195 -17.08 -0.91 -6.76
N LYS A 196 -17.75 -0.32 -5.76
CA LYS A 196 -18.78 0.72 -5.97
C LYS A 196 -18.21 2.14 -5.91
N MET A 197 -16.91 2.29 -5.66
CA MET A 197 -16.26 3.60 -5.63
C MET A 197 -16.51 4.40 -6.92
N ALA A 198 -16.94 5.64 -6.75
CA ALA A 198 -17.29 6.54 -7.87
C ALA A 198 -16.10 6.86 -8.80
N VAL A 199 -14.86 6.71 -8.30
CA VAL A 199 -13.64 6.96 -9.08
C VAL A 199 -13.34 5.83 -10.07
N LEU A 200 -13.76 4.59 -9.82
CA LEU A 200 -13.39 3.43 -10.66
C LEU A 200 -13.89 3.55 -12.12
N PRO A 201 -15.14 3.95 -12.40
CA PRO A 201 -15.58 4.20 -13.77
C PRO A 201 -14.73 5.27 -14.48
N GLN A 202 -14.26 6.28 -13.74
CA GLN A 202 -13.43 7.35 -14.29
C GLN A 202 -12.03 6.83 -14.66
N LEU A 203 -11.43 6.02 -13.76
CA LEU A 203 -10.13 5.38 -13.97
C LEU A 203 -10.14 4.38 -15.12
N SER A 204 -11.24 3.65 -15.31
CA SER A 204 -11.39 2.69 -16.40
C SER A 204 -11.51 3.31 -17.80
N GLY A 205 -11.55 4.65 -17.91
CA GLY A 205 -11.82 5.35 -19.16
C GLY A 205 -13.27 5.18 -19.65
N VAL A 206 -14.14 4.51 -18.88
CA VAL A 206 -15.57 4.40 -19.15
C VAL A 206 -16.21 5.74 -18.84
N ARG A 207 -16.03 6.70 -19.74
CA ARG A 207 -16.96 7.80 -19.88
C ARG A 207 -18.31 7.15 -20.13
N LYS A 208 -19.25 7.27 -19.20
CA LYS A 208 -20.68 7.09 -19.52
C LYS A 208 -20.88 7.88 -20.80
N LYS A 209 -21.03 7.19 -21.93
CA LYS A 209 -21.41 7.80 -23.19
C LYS A 209 -22.71 8.52 -22.81
N ARG A 210 -22.68 9.86 -22.73
CA ARG A 210 -23.90 10.65 -22.65
C ARG A 210 -24.59 10.42 -23.98
N GLY A 211 -25.28 9.29 -24.06
CA GLY A 211 -26.23 8.97 -25.09
C GLY A 211 -27.40 9.88 -24.83
N GLY A 212 -27.41 11.00 -25.53
CA GLY A 212 -28.50 11.94 -25.60
C GLY A 212 -28.34 12.67 -26.91
N ARG A 213 -28.55 11.92 -28.01
CA ARG A 213 -28.85 12.47 -29.33
C ARG A 213 -30.15 13.25 -29.19
N ASP A 214 -30.08 14.46 -28.63
CA ASP A 214 -31.22 15.35 -28.62
C ASP A 214 -31.23 16.09 -29.96
N GLY A 215 -31.90 15.45 -30.92
CA GLY A 215 -32.93 16.06 -31.76
C GLY A 215 -32.81 17.53 -32.16
N GLY A 216 -31.63 18.01 -32.52
CA GLY A 216 -31.44 19.31 -33.19
C GLY A 216 -31.93 19.25 -34.63
N ASN A 217 -33.25 19.21 -34.78
CA ASN A 217 -34.05 19.25 -36.01
C ASN A 217 -33.61 20.38 -36.96
N ARG A 218 -32.60 20.15 -37.81
CA ARG A 218 -32.39 21.00 -39.01
C ARG A 218 -33.30 20.51 -40.12
N LYS A 219 -34.59 20.85 -39.96
CA LYS A 219 -35.47 21.15 -41.09
C LYS A 219 -34.81 22.27 -41.90
N LYS A 220 -34.50 21.99 -43.16
CA LYS A 220 -34.62 22.90 -44.29
C LYS A 220 -34.43 22.08 -45.57
N GLY A 221 -35.40 21.20 -45.81
CA GLY A 221 -35.81 20.89 -47.16
C GLY A 221 -36.90 21.88 -47.56
N THR A 222 -36.98 22.14 -48.88
CA THR A 222 -38.12 22.66 -49.65
C THR A 222 -38.53 24.12 -49.36
N ASP A 223 -38.78 25.01 -50.32
CA ASP A 223 -39.08 24.87 -51.75
C ASP A 223 -39.03 26.27 -52.42
N PHE A 224 -38.88 26.25 -53.76
CA PHE A 224 -38.98 27.33 -54.76
C PHE A 224 -37.83 28.34 -54.89
#